data_AF-A0AAJ2C3N9-F1
#
_entry.id   AF-A0AAJ2C3N9-F1
#
_cell.length_a   1.000
_cell.length_b   1.000
_cell.length_c   1.000
_cell.angle_alpha   90.00
_cell.angle_beta   90.00
_cell.angle_gamma   90.00
#
_symmetry.space_group_name_H-M   'P 1'
#
loop_
_entity.id
_entity.type
_entity.pdbx_description
1 polymer ?
#
loop_
_entity_poly.entity_id
_entity_poly.type
_entity_poly.pdbx_seq_one_letter_code
_entity_poly.pdbx_strand_id
1 'polypeptide(L)'
;MIQKVSKWTKLTLGFVCLTFLLTNCQPTKTFQPTSYYSPNYQSGGYDQHTGLGFKIPDKYAIDVLQGDEKPKENYEEMDKLTISEEFPLTANQEYKGRMLKRGNDQQEKEAILARMVAQAQDLGASGLMNVNYKVFSTATTSGYILTGTAFKYVLKRNVREN
;
A
#
# COMPACT_ATOMS: atom_id res chain seq x y z
N MET A 1 66.97 39.15 12.49
CA MET A 1 67.77 38.74 13.67
C MET A 1 66.82 38.49 14.82
N ILE A 2 66.95 37.31 15.46
CA ILE A 2 66.64 37.03 16.89
C ILE A 2 65.14 37.05 17.27
N GLN A 3 64.57 36.17 18.09
CA GLN A 3 64.78 34.79 18.56
C GLN A 3 63.50 34.47 19.37
N LYS A 4 63.05 33.20 19.32
CA LYS A 4 62.50 32.34 20.41
C LYS A 4 61.36 32.92 21.32
N VAL A 5 60.43 32.15 21.86
CA VAL A 5 60.53 31.07 22.88
C VAL A 5 59.05 30.61 23.06
N SER A 6 58.60 29.37 22.85
CA SER A 6 58.86 28.09 23.54
C SER A 6 58.31 27.96 24.97
N LYS A 7 57.28 27.09 25.10
CA LYS A 7 56.93 26.21 26.24
C LYS A 7 56.27 26.85 27.46
N TRP A 8 55.22 26.16 27.94
CA TRP A 8 54.98 25.68 29.32
C TRP A 8 54.13 24.39 29.12
N THR A 9 54.51 23.13 29.40
CA THR A 9 54.91 22.42 30.65
C THR A 9 54.07 22.80 31.87
N LYS A 10 53.52 21.92 32.71
CA LYS A 10 53.38 20.45 32.85
C LYS A 10 52.37 20.29 34.03
N LEU A 11 51.38 19.41 33.94
CA LEU A 11 51.30 18.14 34.68
C LEU A 11 50.86 18.24 36.17
N THR A 12 49.63 17.74 36.43
CA THR A 12 49.15 16.90 37.55
C THR A 12 49.17 17.37 39.01
N LEU A 13 48.03 17.23 39.72
CA LEU A 13 47.59 16.05 40.50
C LEU A 13 46.62 16.53 41.62
N GLY A 14 45.44 15.91 41.83
CA GLY A 14 44.64 16.22 43.03
C GLY A 14 43.14 15.89 43.02
N PHE A 15 42.81 14.60 42.92
CA PHE A 15 41.75 13.89 43.66
C PHE A 15 40.61 14.71 44.35
N VAL A 16 39.39 14.75 43.77
CA VAL A 16 38.14 14.74 44.57
C VAL A 16 37.07 13.91 43.83
N CYS A 17 36.59 12.92 44.55
CA CYS A 17 35.51 12.00 44.26
C CYS A 17 34.17 12.74 44.10
N LEU A 18 33.44 12.57 42.98
CA LEU A 18 31.98 12.50 43.04
C LEU A 18 31.42 11.78 41.80
N THR A 19 30.81 10.64 42.10
CA THR A 19 29.93 9.83 41.27
C THR A 19 28.97 10.68 40.41
N PHE A 20 29.06 10.54 39.08
CA PHE A 20 27.93 10.86 38.22
C PHE A 20 27.53 9.62 37.42
N LEU A 21 26.30 9.24 37.68
CA LEU A 21 25.60 8.09 37.14
C LEU A 21 25.51 8.14 35.62
N LEU A 22 25.80 7.00 35.02
CA LEU A 22 25.13 6.41 33.84
C LEU A 22 24.12 7.32 33.13
N THR A 23 24.54 7.89 32.00
CA THR A 23 23.62 8.13 30.87
C THR A 23 24.31 7.66 29.59
N ASN A 24 24.25 6.35 29.37
CA ASN A 24 24.33 5.78 28.03
C ASN A 24 23.10 6.29 27.24
N CYS A 25 23.19 7.46 26.63
CA CYS A 25 22.26 7.84 25.56
C CYS A 25 22.63 7.00 24.34
N GLN A 26 22.10 5.77 24.28
CA GLN A 26 22.04 5.05 23.02
C GLN A 26 21.23 5.89 22.03
N PRO A 27 21.68 6.05 20.77
CA PRO A 27 20.86 6.68 19.75
C PRO A 27 19.55 5.90 19.68
N THR A 28 18.46 6.62 19.91
CA THR A 28 17.10 6.11 19.75
C THR A 28 17.04 5.35 18.44
N LYS A 29 16.82 4.03 18.51
CA LYS A 29 16.55 3.22 17.32
C LYS A 29 15.42 3.92 16.60
N THR A 30 15.73 4.60 15.50
CA THR A 30 14.75 5.09 14.56
C THR A 30 13.99 3.85 14.14
N PHE A 31 12.72 3.80 14.54
CA PHE A 31 11.79 2.77 14.12
C PHE A 31 11.72 2.88 12.60
N GLN A 32 12.53 2.08 11.92
CA GLN A 32 12.47 1.95 10.46
C GLN A 32 11.04 1.47 10.20
N PRO A 33 10.18 2.26 9.52
CA PRO A 33 8.83 1.82 9.23
C PRO A 33 8.95 0.48 8.51
N THR A 34 8.25 -0.54 9.02
CA THR A 34 8.11 -1.83 8.35
C THR A 34 7.82 -1.56 6.88
N SER A 35 8.61 -2.12 5.97
CA SER A 35 8.65 -1.84 4.52
C SER A 35 7.39 -2.24 3.75
N TYR A 36 6.23 -2.25 4.43
CA TYR A 36 4.94 -2.62 3.91
C TYR A 36 4.21 -1.44 3.25
N TYR A 37 4.58 -0.21 3.62
CA TYR A 37 4.03 1.02 3.07
C TYR A 37 5.17 1.92 2.57
N SER A 38 5.21 2.16 1.26
CA SER A 38 6.13 3.16 0.67
C SER A 38 5.33 4.37 0.18
N PRO A 39 5.77 5.62 0.41
CA PRO A 39 5.06 6.79 -0.07
C PRO A 39 5.10 6.81 -1.61
N ASN A 40 3.92 6.71 -2.22
CA ASN A 40 3.73 6.79 -3.65
C ASN A 40 3.36 8.21 -4.06
N TYR A 41 4.38 8.97 -4.42
CA TYR A 41 4.23 10.32 -4.97
C TYR A 41 3.57 10.34 -6.36
N GLN A 42 3.41 9.19 -7.02
CA GLN A 42 2.64 9.00 -8.25
C GLN A 42 1.15 8.77 -8.03
N SER A 43 0.70 8.29 -6.87
CA SER A 43 -0.71 8.10 -6.54
C SER A 43 -1.19 8.89 -5.32
N GLY A 44 -0.34 9.76 -4.76
CA GLY A 44 -0.69 10.62 -3.63
C GLY A 44 -1.00 9.88 -2.33
N GLY A 45 -0.57 8.62 -2.19
CA GLY A 45 -0.84 7.76 -1.04
C GLY A 45 0.37 6.92 -0.64
N TYR A 46 0.18 5.87 0.17
CA TYR A 46 1.21 4.88 0.43
C TYR A 46 0.91 3.60 -0.36
N ASP A 47 1.88 3.10 -1.12
CA ASP A 47 1.80 1.81 -1.80
C ASP A 47 1.94 0.68 -0.79
N GLN A 48 0.97 -0.23 -0.83
CA GLN A 48 1.15 -1.57 -0.32
C GLN A 48 1.68 -2.47 -1.44
N HIS A 49 2.69 -3.28 -1.13
CA HIS A 49 3.23 -4.26 -2.07
C HIS A 49 2.37 -5.52 -2.23
N THR A 50 1.16 -5.53 -1.67
CA THR A 50 0.12 -6.54 -1.90
C THR A 50 -0.68 -6.14 -3.14
N GLY A 51 -0.98 -7.11 -4.02
CA GLY A 51 -1.30 -6.92 -5.45
C GLY A 51 -2.41 -5.93 -5.84
N LEU A 52 -3.18 -5.39 -4.89
CA LEU A 52 -4.24 -4.40 -5.12
C LEU A 52 -3.86 -2.96 -4.74
N GLY A 53 -2.81 -2.75 -3.94
CA GLY A 53 -2.35 -1.41 -3.56
C GLY A 53 -3.30 -0.62 -2.65
N PHE A 54 -4.25 -1.28 -1.98
CA PHE A 54 -5.07 -0.73 -0.91
C PHE A 54 -5.59 -1.85 0.02
N LYS A 55 -6.06 -1.48 1.21
CA LYS A 55 -6.59 -2.42 2.20
C LYS A 55 -7.97 -2.94 1.75
N ILE A 56 -8.12 -4.26 1.70
CA ILE A 56 -9.42 -4.91 1.56
C ILE A 56 -10.02 -5.10 2.97
N PRO A 57 -11.28 -4.72 3.20
CA PRO A 57 -12.02 -5.10 4.39
C PRO A 57 -12.03 -6.61 4.62
N ASP A 58 -11.93 -7.05 5.87
CA ASP A 58 -11.82 -8.47 6.22
C ASP A 58 -13.07 -9.31 5.87
N LYS A 59 -14.21 -8.65 5.58
CA LYS A 59 -15.47 -9.33 5.30
C LYS A 59 -16.21 -8.71 4.12
N TYR A 60 -16.17 -9.42 2.99
CA TYR A 60 -17.18 -9.34 1.95
C TYR A 60 -18.03 -10.61 1.97
N ALA A 61 -19.22 -10.57 1.38
CA ALA A 61 -20.08 -11.76 1.32
C ALA A 61 -19.59 -12.80 0.28
N ILE A 62 -18.62 -12.42 -0.55
CA ILE A 62 -17.94 -13.29 -1.51
C ILE A 62 -16.42 -13.19 -1.30
N ASP A 63 -15.69 -14.20 -1.73
CA ASP A 63 -14.23 -14.22 -1.58
C ASP A 63 -13.58 -13.25 -2.58
N VAL A 64 -12.62 -12.44 -2.12
CA VAL A 64 -11.84 -11.53 -2.98
C VAL A 64 -10.38 -11.93 -2.90
N LEU A 65 -9.90 -12.59 -3.94
CA LEU A 65 -8.52 -13.09 -4.04
C LEU A 65 -7.60 -12.02 -4.62
N GLN A 66 -6.45 -11.82 -3.99
CA GLN A 66 -5.53 -10.75 -4.35
C GLN A 66 -4.43 -11.23 -5.31
N GLY A 67 -4.12 -10.43 -6.33
CA GLY A 67 -3.02 -10.72 -7.25
C GLY A 67 -3.23 -12.06 -7.96
N ASP A 68 -2.25 -12.96 -7.83
CA ASP A 68 -2.21 -14.28 -8.48
C ASP A 68 -2.81 -15.41 -7.61
N GLU A 69 -3.47 -15.05 -6.50
CA GLU A 69 -4.15 -16.02 -5.63
C GLU A 69 -5.28 -16.74 -6.39
N LYS A 70 -5.35 -18.06 -6.21
CA LYS A 70 -6.37 -18.92 -6.82
C LYS A 70 -7.29 -19.51 -5.76
N PRO A 71 -8.56 -19.80 -6.11
CA PRO A 71 -9.47 -20.47 -5.20
C PRO A 71 -8.90 -21.83 -4.76
N LYS A 72 -9.02 -22.15 -3.47
CA LYS A 72 -8.52 -23.40 -2.88
C LYS A 72 -9.28 -24.63 -3.37
N GLU A 73 -10.58 -24.44 -3.57
CA GLU A 73 -11.50 -25.47 -4.07
C GLU A 73 -11.60 -25.42 -5.59
N ASN A 74 -12.21 -26.45 -6.18
CA ASN A 74 -12.52 -26.41 -7.60
C ASN A 74 -13.48 -25.25 -7.91
N TYR A 75 -13.18 -24.52 -8.96
CA TYR A 75 -13.95 -23.35 -9.38
C TYR A 75 -14.18 -23.37 -10.88
N GLU A 76 -15.20 -22.62 -11.29
CA GLU A 76 -15.47 -22.27 -12.67
C GLU A 76 -15.32 -20.76 -12.81
N GLU A 77 -14.52 -20.33 -13.79
CA GLU A 77 -14.39 -18.92 -14.14
C GLU A 77 -15.66 -18.46 -14.83
N MET A 78 -16.17 -17.32 -14.39
CA MET A 78 -17.32 -16.64 -14.97
C MET A 78 -16.84 -15.42 -15.75
N ASP A 79 -17.72 -14.44 -15.93
CA ASP A 79 -17.43 -13.24 -16.67
C ASP A 79 -16.38 -12.35 -16.01
N LYS A 80 -15.62 -11.67 -16.88
CA LYS A 80 -14.71 -10.61 -16.47
C LYS A 80 -15.49 -9.31 -16.25
N LEU A 81 -15.45 -8.83 -15.01
CA LEU A 81 -16.03 -7.55 -14.61
C LEU A 81 -15.02 -6.42 -14.77
N THR A 82 -15.50 -5.28 -15.28
CA THR A 82 -14.72 -4.05 -15.42
C THR A 82 -15.55 -2.87 -14.99
N ILE A 83 -15.02 -2.06 -14.07
CA ILE A 83 -15.57 -0.77 -13.66
C ILE A 83 -14.55 0.28 -14.01
N SER A 84 -14.95 1.27 -14.80
CA SER A 84 -14.10 2.41 -15.12
C SER A 84 -14.91 3.69 -15.09
N GLU A 85 -14.35 4.72 -14.47
CA GLU A 85 -14.93 6.06 -14.47
C GLU A 85 -13.83 7.09 -14.71
N GLU A 86 -14.20 8.18 -15.38
CA GLU A 86 -13.33 9.30 -15.71
C GLU A 86 -13.99 10.59 -15.24
N PHE A 87 -13.20 11.46 -14.63
CA PHE A 87 -13.63 12.71 -14.04
C PHE A 87 -12.72 13.86 -14.49
N PRO A 88 -13.27 15.07 -14.67
CA PRO A 88 -12.44 16.25 -14.87
C PRO A 88 -11.58 16.52 -13.63
N LEU A 89 -10.38 17.06 -13.84
CA LEU A 89 -9.52 17.44 -12.73
C LEU A 89 -10.17 18.56 -11.91
N THR A 90 -10.14 18.40 -10.59
CA THR A 90 -10.59 19.44 -9.66
C THR A 90 -9.46 20.44 -9.40
N ALA A 91 -9.80 21.70 -9.06
CA ALA A 91 -8.82 22.76 -8.82
C ALA A 91 -7.79 22.44 -7.72
N ASN A 92 -8.13 21.53 -6.79
CA ASN A 92 -7.23 21.09 -5.72
C ASN A 92 -6.25 19.97 -6.16
N GLN A 93 -6.46 19.39 -7.34
CA GLN A 93 -5.60 18.35 -7.91
C GLN A 93 -4.48 18.92 -8.77
N GLU A 94 -4.53 20.20 -9.14
CA GLU A 94 -3.53 20.87 -9.97
C GLU A 94 -3.01 22.15 -9.30
N TYR A 95 -1.70 22.36 -9.34
CA TYR A 95 -1.08 23.63 -8.98
C TYR A 95 0.02 23.99 -9.95
N LYS A 96 -0.13 25.14 -10.63
CA LYS A 96 0.82 25.66 -11.62
C LYS A 96 1.20 24.62 -12.70
N GLY A 97 0.23 23.91 -13.27
CA GLY A 97 0.48 22.87 -14.27
C GLY A 97 1.02 21.56 -13.72
N ARG A 98 1.15 21.43 -12.39
CA ARG A 98 1.63 20.20 -11.73
C ARG A 98 0.49 19.53 -11.00
N MET A 99 0.27 18.24 -11.27
CA MET A 99 -0.64 17.42 -10.47
C MET A 99 -0.14 17.25 -9.04
N LEU A 100 -0.96 17.65 -8.08
CA LEU A 100 -0.71 17.51 -6.64
C LEU A 100 -1.27 16.20 -6.06
N LYS A 101 -2.51 15.84 -6.41
CA LYS A 101 -3.19 14.63 -5.93
C LYS A 101 -3.65 13.81 -7.12
N ARG A 102 -3.18 12.56 -7.22
CA ARG A 102 -3.57 11.63 -8.29
C ARG A 102 -4.40 10.49 -7.71
N GLY A 103 -5.43 10.06 -8.42
CA GLY A 103 -6.21 8.89 -8.05
C GLY A 103 -7.08 9.06 -6.81
N ASN A 104 -7.64 7.93 -6.39
CA ASN A 104 -8.67 7.82 -5.38
C ASN A 104 -8.07 7.60 -3.99
N ASP A 105 -8.75 8.11 -2.96
CA ASP A 105 -8.37 7.79 -1.59
C ASP A 105 -8.75 6.35 -1.20
N GLN A 106 -8.36 5.92 0.00
CA GLN A 106 -8.61 4.55 0.43
C GLN A 106 -10.12 4.26 0.55
N GLN A 107 -10.93 5.20 1.03
CA GLN A 107 -12.37 5.01 1.21
C GLN A 107 -13.07 4.88 -0.14
N GLU A 108 -12.66 5.69 -1.11
CA GLU A 108 -13.13 5.63 -2.49
C GLU A 108 -12.75 4.30 -3.15
N LYS A 109 -11.51 3.81 -2.98
CA LYS A 109 -11.08 2.50 -3.51
C LYS A 109 -11.89 1.34 -2.91
N GLU A 110 -12.13 1.38 -1.59
CA GLU A 110 -12.97 0.40 -0.89
C GLU A 110 -14.42 0.42 -1.40
N ALA A 111 -14.97 1.61 -1.66
CA ALA A 111 -16.30 1.77 -2.23
C ALA A 111 -16.41 1.24 -3.65
N ILE A 112 -15.40 1.48 -4.50
CA ILE A 112 -15.34 0.95 -5.86
C ILE A 112 -15.25 -0.59 -5.84
N LEU A 113 -14.42 -1.15 -4.96
CA LEU A 113 -14.33 -2.59 -4.78
C LEU A 113 -15.66 -3.18 -4.30
N ALA A 114 -16.34 -2.53 -3.36
CA ALA A 114 -17.66 -2.96 -2.87
C ALA A 114 -18.71 -2.98 -3.99
N ARG A 115 -18.67 -2.01 -4.92
CA ARG A 115 -19.55 -2.02 -6.11
C ARG A 115 -19.26 -3.21 -7.02
N MET A 116 -17.98 -3.52 -7.28
CA MET A 116 -17.62 -4.70 -8.08
C MET A 116 -18.05 -6.01 -7.40
N VAL A 117 -17.89 -6.08 -6.09
CA VAL A 117 -18.35 -7.22 -5.28
C VAL A 117 -19.87 -7.40 -5.41
N ALA A 118 -20.64 -6.32 -5.34
CA ALA A 118 -22.09 -6.38 -5.55
C ALA A 118 -22.44 -6.87 -6.98
N GLN A 119 -21.76 -6.36 -8.02
CA GLN A 119 -21.96 -6.84 -9.39
C GLN A 119 -21.65 -8.34 -9.54
N ALA A 120 -20.59 -8.83 -8.90
CA ALA A 120 -20.25 -10.25 -8.91
C ALA A 120 -21.31 -11.10 -8.16
N GLN A 121 -21.85 -10.59 -7.05
CA GLN A 121 -22.93 -11.24 -6.31
C GLN A 121 -24.21 -11.34 -7.14
N ASP A 122 -24.56 -10.27 -7.86
CA ASP A 122 -25.74 -10.24 -8.74
C ASP A 122 -25.62 -11.27 -9.87
N LEU A 123 -24.40 -11.58 -10.32
CA LEU A 123 -24.12 -12.67 -11.27
C LEU A 123 -24.15 -14.07 -10.62
N GLY A 124 -24.28 -14.17 -9.30
CA GLY A 124 -24.24 -15.44 -8.57
C GLY A 124 -22.83 -16.02 -8.41
N ALA A 125 -21.80 -15.17 -8.52
CA ALA A 125 -20.43 -15.56 -8.28
C ALA A 125 -20.19 -15.86 -6.79
N SER A 126 -19.32 -16.82 -6.52
CA SER A 126 -18.84 -17.11 -5.16
C SER A 126 -17.64 -16.24 -4.75
N GLY A 127 -16.96 -15.63 -5.73
CA GLY A 127 -15.82 -14.76 -5.48
C GLY A 127 -15.32 -14.03 -6.71
N LEU A 128 -14.29 -13.21 -6.49
CA LEU A 128 -13.52 -12.48 -7.47
C LEU A 128 -12.05 -12.87 -7.38
N MET A 129 -11.41 -13.10 -8.52
CA MET A 129 -9.98 -13.35 -8.64
C MET A 129 -9.34 -12.40 -9.65
N ASN A 130 -8.00 -12.34 -9.65
CA ASN A 130 -7.22 -11.49 -10.55
C ASN A 130 -7.68 -10.02 -10.51
N VAL A 131 -8.07 -9.54 -9.31
CA VAL A 131 -8.57 -8.19 -9.16
C VAL A 131 -7.40 -7.21 -9.30
N ASN A 132 -7.55 -6.24 -10.20
CA ASN A 132 -6.51 -5.28 -10.53
C ASN A 132 -7.10 -3.87 -10.60
N TYR A 133 -6.49 -2.94 -9.86
CA TYR A 133 -6.86 -1.54 -9.84
C TYR A 133 -5.78 -0.69 -10.50
N LYS A 134 -6.16 0.10 -11.50
CA LYS A 134 -5.27 1.04 -12.20
C LYS A 134 -5.87 2.43 -12.18
N VAL A 135 -5.03 3.42 -11.91
CA VAL A 135 -5.36 4.84 -12.06
C VAL A 135 -4.67 5.35 -13.30
N PHE A 136 -5.36 6.20 -14.06
CA PHE A 136 -4.78 6.95 -15.16
C PHE A 136 -5.14 8.43 -15.03
N SER A 137 -4.28 9.29 -15.56
CA SER A 137 -4.49 10.73 -15.55
C SER A 137 -3.99 11.35 -16.84
N THR A 138 -4.78 12.25 -17.42
CA THR A 138 -4.43 13.08 -18.56
C THR A 138 -4.20 14.52 -18.10
N ALA A 139 -3.96 15.44 -19.04
CA ALA A 139 -3.80 16.86 -18.74
C ALA A 139 -5.07 17.52 -18.19
N THR A 140 -6.26 16.94 -18.43
CA THR A 140 -7.55 17.56 -18.06
C THR A 140 -8.47 16.63 -17.28
N THR A 141 -8.17 15.33 -17.26
CA THR A 141 -9.00 14.31 -16.64
C THR A 141 -8.19 13.34 -15.80
N SER A 142 -8.84 12.72 -14.83
CA SER A 142 -8.32 11.59 -14.06
C SER A 142 -9.38 10.50 -14.04
N GLY A 143 -8.96 9.26 -14.11
CA GLY A 143 -9.87 8.13 -14.06
C GLY A 143 -9.23 6.90 -13.43
N TYR A 144 -10.06 5.88 -13.30
CA TYR A 144 -9.63 4.59 -12.79
C TYR A 144 -10.25 3.46 -13.60
N ILE A 145 -9.61 2.30 -13.55
CA ILE A 145 -10.10 1.05 -14.09
C ILE A 145 -9.86 -0.02 -13.02
N LEU A 146 -10.95 -0.63 -12.55
CA LEU A 146 -10.93 -1.83 -11.73
C LEU A 146 -11.37 -3.00 -12.63
N THR A 147 -10.57 -4.05 -12.71
CA THR A 147 -10.93 -5.29 -13.40
C THR A 147 -10.87 -6.47 -12.44
N GLY A 148 -11.74 -7.46 -12.62
CA GLY A 148 -11.66 -8.73 -11.89
C GLY A 148 -12.39 -9.83 -12.64
N THR A 149 -12.01 -11.09 -12.42
CA THR A 149 -12.71 -12.25 -12.97
C THR A 149 -13.61 -12.82 -11.88
N ALA A 150 -14.91 -12.87 -12.13
CA ALA A 150 -15.85 -13.54 -11.24
C ALA A 150 -15.66 -15.05 -11.34
N PHE A 151 -15.84 -15.77 -10.24
CA PHE A 151 -15.77 -17.23 -10.24
C PHE A 151 -16.81 -17.82 -9.29
N LYS A 152 -17.15 -19.09 -9.54
CA LYS A 152 -18.08 -19.85 -8.71
C LYS A 152 -17.46 -21.17 -8.27
N TYR A 153 -17.69 -21.55 -7.02
CA TYR A 153 -17.25 -22.85 -6.52
C TYR A 153 -18.09 -23.99 -7.10
N VAL A 154 -17.41 -25.05 -7.56
CA VAL A 154 -18.05 -26.25 -8.09
C VAL A 154 -17.73 -27.45 -7.21
N LEU A 155 -18.76 -28.18 -6.80
CA LEU A 155 -18.58 -29.45 -6.10
C LEU A 155 -18.12 -30.50 -7.10
N LYS A 156 -16.84 -30.87 -7.09
CA LYS A 156 -16.41 -32.10 -7.76
C LYS A 156 -17.10 -33.28 -7.06
N ARG A 157 -18.00 -33.96 -7.77
CA ARG A 157 -18.49 -35.26 -7.34
C ARG A 157 -17.29 -36.22 -7.38
N ASN A 158 -16.83 -36.68 -6.22
CA ASN A 158 -15.93 -37.81 -6.14
C ASN A 158 -16.69 -39.05 -6.65
N VAL A 159 -16.60 -39.33 -7.95
CA VAL A 159 -17.05 -40.61 -8.49
C VAL A 159 -16.02 -41.63 -7.99
N ARG A 160 -16.39 -42.40 -6.98
CA ARG A 160 -15.66 -43.62 -6.65
C ARG A 160 -15.87 -44.56 -7.84
N GLU A 161 -14.86 -44.69 -8.70
CA GLU A 161 -14.81 -45.77 -9.66
C GLU A 161 -14.78 -47.08 -8.85
N ASN A 162 -15.85 -47.88 -9.01
CA ASN A 162 -15.94 -49.24 -8.48
C ASN A 162 -15.38 -50.22 -9.51
#